data_AF-A0A0B6YLN9-F1
#
_entry.id   AF-A0A0B6YLN9-F1
#
_cell.length_a   1.000
_cell.length_b   1.000
_cell.length_c   1.000
_cell.angle_alpha   90.00
_cell.angle_beta   90.00
_cell.angle_gamma   90.00
#
_symmetry.space_group_name_H-M   'P 1'
#
loop_
_entity.id
_entity.type
_entity.pdbx_description
1 polymer ?
#
loop_
_entity_poly.entity_id
_entity_poly.type
_entity_poly.pdbx_seq_one_letter_code
_entity_poly.pdbx_strand_id
1 'polypeptide(L)'
;IIGGTEESSQVSVGHIVPGGAADLDGRIRQNDEITHVDGCSVLSASHHRVVELMTNAALNGRVTLTIKRVLEPDSKPNEDIVPQYPYDVVVSRRENEGFGFVIISS
;
A
#
# COMPACT_ATOMS: atom_id res chain seq x y z
N ILE A 1 5.14 15.54 30.83
CA ILE A 1 4.36 15.69 29.58
C ILE A 1 4.90 14.62 28.65
N ILE A 2 4.09 13.62 28.33
CA ILE A 2 4.50 12.40 27.61
C ILE A 2 4.00 12.51 26.18
N GLY A 3 4.88 12.27 25.21
CA GLY A 3 4.59 11.93 23.81
C GLY A 3 4.07 13.10 22.97
N GLY A 4 4.39 13.21 21.68
CA GLY A 4 5.21 12.40 20.80
C GLY A 4 5.32 13.21 19.52
N THR A 5 6.52 13.38 19.01
CA THR A 5 6.69 13.75 17.60
C THR A 5 6.83 12.43 16.88
N GLU A 6 5.69 11.82 16.59
CA GLU A 6 5.60 10.83 15.53
C GLU A 6 6.01 11.56 14.25
N GLU A 7 7.30 11.55 13.92
CA GLU A 7 7.74 11.69 12.53
C GLU A 7 7.29 10.39 11.85
N SER A 8 5.97 10.28 11.64
CA SER A 8 5.33 9.13 11.06
C SER A 8 5.68 9.11 9.58
N SER A 9 6.73 8.38 9.22
CA SER A 9 6.96 8.09 7.82
C SER A 9 5.76 7.32 7.29
N GLN A 10 5.02 7.97 6.39
CA GLN A 10 3.83 7.43 5.76
C GLN A 10 4.24 6.74 4.46
N VAL A 11 3.85 5.48 4.33
CA VAL A 11 4.09 4.69 3.12
C VAL A 11 2.86 4.80 2.24
N SER A 12 3.08 5.07 0.95
CA SER A 12 2.01 5.25 -0.03
C SER A 12 2.40 4.68 -1.40
N VAL A 13 1.38 4.39 -2.20
CA VAL A 13 1.54 3.90 -3.56
C VAL A 13 1.78 5.07 -4.50
N GLY A 14 2.98 5.11 -5.09
CA GLY A 14 3.40 6.20 -5.95
C GLY A 14 2.94 6.08 -7.40
N HIS A 15 3.08 4.90 -8.00
CA HIS A 15 2.72 4.66 -9.39
C HIS A 15 2.37 3.19 -9.58
N ILE A 16 1.35 2.90 -10.38
CA ILE A 16 0.97 1.54 -10.77
C ILE A 16 1.56 1.24 -12.15
N VAL A 17 2.26 0.12 -12.29
CA VAL A 17 2.91 -0.29 -13.55
C VAL A 17 1.86 -0.93 -14.47
N PRO A 18 1.58 -0.36 -15.66
CA PRO A 18 0.59 -0.91 -16.59
C PRO A 18 0.94 -2.35 -17.00
N GLY A 19 -0.06 -3.24 -16.94
CA GLY A 19 0.09 -4.67 -17.22
C GLY A 19 0.84 -5.47 -16.14
N GLY A 20 1.25 -4.83 -15.04
CA GLY A 20 1.87 -5.48 -13.89
C GLY A 20 0.85 -6.10 -12.92
N ALA A 21 1.33 -6.85 -11.93
CA ALA A 21 0.46 -7.58 -11.00
C ALA A 21 -0.60 -6.71 -10.29
N ALA A 22 -0.23 -5.54 -9.76
CA ALA A 22 -1.19 -4.64 -9.11
C ALA A 22 -2.16 -3.96 -10.07
N ASP A 23 -1.75 -3.69 -11.32
CA ASP A 23 -2.63 -3.15 -12.37
C ASP A 23 -3.69 -4.17 -12.78
N LEU A 24 -3.27 -5.42 -12.97
CA LEU A 24 -4.16 -6.53 -13.30
C LEU A 24 -5.13 -6.86 -12.15
N ASP A 25 -4.71 -6.65 -10.90
CA ASP A 25 -5.56 -6.79 -9.72
C ASP A 25 -6.59 -5.66 -9.60
N GLY A 26 -6.21 -4.42 -9.93
CA GLY A 26 -7.09 -3.25 -10.04
C GLY A 26 -7.63 -2.69 -8.72
N ARG A 27 -7.36 -3.33 -7.58
CA ARG A 27 -7.80 -2.86 -6.26
C ARG A 27 -6.90 -1.74 -5.72
N ILE A 28 -5.60 -1.81 -6.00
CA ILE A 28 -4.61 -0.81 -5.59
C ILE A 28 -4.60 0.34 -6.59
N ARG A 29 -4.56 1.57 -6.08
CA ARG A 29 -4.48 2.79 -6.88
C ARG A 29 -3.33 3.67 -6.41
N GLN A 30 -2.95 4.60 -7.27
CA GLN A 30 -2.04 5.68 -6.90
C GLN A 30 -2.62 6.47 -5.71
N ASN A 31 -1.74 6.92 -4.81
CA ASN A 31 -2.05 7.65 -3.58
C ASN A 31 -2.75 6.82 -2.49
N ASP A 32 -2.89 5.51 -2.68
CA ASP A 32 -3.32 4.62 -1.60
C ASP A 32 -2.26 4.58 -0.49
N GLU A 33 -2.69 4.76 0.76
CA GLU A 33 -1.82 4.68 1.93
C GLU A 33 -1.65 3.21 2.34
N ILE A 34 -0.41 2.76 2.49
CA ILE A 34 -0.09 1.42 2.97
C ILE A 34 0.14 1.52 4.48
N THR A 35 -0.68 0.80 5.25
CA THR A 35 -0.58 0.78 6.72
C THR A 35 0.09 -0.49 7.22
N HIS A 36 -0.07 -1.62 6.52
CA HIS A 36 0.58 -2.88 6.84
C HIS A 36 1.07 -3.60 5.58
N VAL A 37 2.16 -4.35 5.72
CA VAL A 37 2.74 -5.25 4.71
C VAL A 37 2.92 -6.63 5.35
N ASP A 38 2.26 -7.64 4.79
CA ASP A 38 2.18 -9.02 5.31
C ASP A 38 1.84 -9.07 6.82
N GLY A 39 0.90 -8.22 7.24
CA GLY A 39 0.45 -8.10 8.64
C GLY A 39 1.42 -7.34 9.55
N CYS A 40 2.57 -6.90 9.06
CA CYS A 40 3.48 -6.02 9.80
C CYS A 40 3.10 -4.55 9.57
N SER A 41 2.88 -3.80 10.65
CA SER A 41 2.64 -2.35 10.56
C SER A 41 3.85 -1.65 9.94
N VAL A 42 3.59 -0.81 8.95
CA VAL A 42 4.59 0.07 8.33
C VAL A 42 4.39 1.54 8.70
N LEU A 43 3.46 1.82 9.62
CA LEU A 43 3.30 3.15 10.19
C LEU A 43 4.59 3.52 10.94
N SER A 44 5.22 4.62 10.55
CA SER A 44 6.49 5.08 11.11
C SER A 44 7.67 4.12 10.87
N ALA A 45 7.54 3.18 9.93
CA ALA A 45 8.65 2.33 9.52
C ALA A 45 9.60 3.11 8.59
N SER A 46 10.90 2.83 8.69
CA SER A 46 11.87 3.39 7.75
C SER A 46 11.65 2.82 6.34
N HIS A 47 12.01 3.59 5.32
CA HIS A 47 11.96 3.13 3.93
C HIS A 47 12.66 1.77 3.74
N HIS A 48 13.85 1.62 4.34
CA HIS A 48 14.61 0.37 4.29
C HIS A 48 13.79 -0.82 4.82
N ARG A 49 13.10 -0.64 5.97
CA ARG A 49 12.29 -1.69 6.57
C ARG A 49 11.14 -2.11 5.66
N VAL A 50 10.49 -1.16 4.99
CA VAL A 50 9.40 -1.43 4.04
C VAL A 50 9.91 -2.22 2.84
N VAL A 51 11.08 -1.84 2.30
CA VAL A 51 11.74 -2.54 1.19
C VAL A 51 12.11 -3.97 1.59
N GLU A 52 12.62 -4.19 2.81
CA GLU A 52 12.90 -5.53 3.34
C GLU A 52 11.64 -6.40 3.39
N LEU A 53 10.53 -5.86 3.92
CA LEU A 53 9.25 -6.58 3.99
C LEU A 53 8.73 -6.94 2.59
N MET A 54 8.78 -6.00 1.65
CA MET A 54 8.38 -6.23 0.26
C MET A 54 9.27 -7.23 -0.45
N THR A 55 10.58 -7.22 -0.17
CA THR A 55 11.53 -8.20 -0.71
C THR A 55 11.22 -9.60 -0.19
N ASN A 56 10.91 -9.73 1.11
CA ASN A 56 10.49 -10.99 1.70
C ASN A 56 9.15 -11.49 1.11
N ALA A 57 8.19 -10.59 0.93
CA ALA A 57 6.92 -10.91 0.27
C ALA A 57 7.14 -11.37 -1.18
N ALA A 58 8.05 -10.72 -1.89
CA ALA A 58 8.47 -11.09 -3.23
C ALA A 58 9.00 -12.53 -3.28
N LEU A 59 9.80 -12.97 -2.30
CA LEU A 59 10.26 -14.37 -2.21
C LEU A 59 9.08 -15.36 -2.07
N ASN A 60 8.00 -14.96 -1.41
CA ASN A 60 6.76 -15.75 -1.29
C ASN A 60 5.86 -15.67 -2.54
N GLY A 61 6.19 -14.84 -3.53
CA GLY A 61 5.40 -14.64 -4.74
C GLY A 61 4.09 -13.87 -4.53
N ARG A 62 3.80 -13.40 -3.31
CA ARG A 62 2.62 -12.60 -3.00
C ARG A 62 2.90 -11.64 -1.84
N VAL A 63 2.16 -10.54 -1.80
CA VAL A 63 2.17 -9.60 -0.68
C VAL A 63 0.73 -9.29 -0.26
N THR A 64 0.51 -9.25 1.04
CA THR A 64 -0.75 -8.77 1.64
C THR A 64 -0.52 -7.33 2.11
N LEU A 65 -1.32 -6.38 1.63
CA LEU A 65 -1.23 -4.97 2.01
C LEU A 65 -2.52 -4.53 2.64
N THR A 66 -2.42 -3.81 3.75
CA THR A 66 -3.59 -3.13 4.33
C THR A 66 -3.60 -1.69 3.84
N ILE A 67 -4.52 -1.39 2.94
CA ILE A 67 -4.63 -0.13 2.22
C ILE A 67 -5.69 0.77 2.84
N LYS A 68 -5.37 2.04 3.03
CA LYS A 68 -6.32 3.09 3.38
C LYS A 68 -6.41 4.08 2.22
N ARG A 69 -7.62 4.26 1.69
CA ARG A 69 -7.88 5.20 0.59
C ARG A 69 -8.46 6.49 1.14
N VAL A 70 -7.77 7.60 0.92
CA VAL A 70 -8.31 8.94 1.22
C VAL A 70 -9.08 9.41 0.00
N LEU A 71 -10.41 9.42 0.09
CA LEU A 71 -11.26 9.99 -0.96
C LEU A 71 -11.12 11.52 -0.91
N GLU A 72 -10.74 12.13 -2.03
CA GLU A 72 -10.78 13.59 -2.14
C GLU A 72 -12.24 14.06 -2.05
N PRO A 73 -12.55 15.05 -1.18
CA PRO A 73 -13.92 15.45 -0.85
C PRO A 73 -14.72 16.09 -2.00
N ASP A 74 -14.11 16.33 -3.16
CA ASP A 74 -14.77 16.94 -4.33
C ASP A 74 -15.41 15.90 -5.28
N SER A 75 -15.20 14.60 -5.02
CA SER A 75 -15.90 13.54 -5.74
C SER A 75 -17.34 13.47 -5.23
N LYS A 76 -18.29 14.02 -5.99
CA LYS A 76 -19.73 13.95 -5.70
C LYS A 76 -20.10 12.57 -5.15
N PRO A 77 -20.84 12.47 -4.03
CA PRO A 77 -21.20 11.19 -3.43
C PRO A 77 -22.22 10.47 -4.31
N ASN A 78 -21.76 9.80 -5.35
CA ASN A 78 -22.55 8.83 -6.11
C ASN A 78 -22.47 7.51 -5.33
N GLU A 79 -23.45 7.32 -4.45
CA GLU A 79 -24.15 6.07 -4.06
C GLU A 79 -23.42 4.70 -3.99
N ASP A 80 -22.10 4.63 -3.85
CA ASP A 80 -21.43 3.40 -3.45
C ASP A 80 -20.46 3.72 -2.30
N ILE A 81 -20.91 3.41 -1.08
CA ILE A 81 -20.15 3.56 0.16
C ILE A 81 -18.94 2.63 0.08
N VAL A 82 -17.84 3.11 -0.50
CA VAL A 82 -16.52 2.52 -0.26
C VAL A 82 -16.20 2.76 1.22
N PRO A 83 -15.95 1.69 2.00
CA PRO A 83 -15.74 1.84 3.43
C PRO A 83 -14.57 2.81 3.68
N GLN A 84 -14.78 3.78 4.57
CA GLN A 84 -13.73 4.65 5.13
C GLN A 84 -12.68 3.88 5.95
N TYR A 85 -12.73 2.54 5.93
CA TYR A 85 -11.89 1.65 6.70
C TYR A 85 -10.75 1.12 5.83
N PRO A 86 -9.57 0.87 6.43
CA PRO A 86 -8.52 0.15 5.75
C PRO A 86 -9.02 -1.23 5.30
N TYR A 87 -8.60 -1.67 4.11
CA TYR A 87 -8.95 -2.96 3.55
C TYR A 87 -7.70 -3.70 3.08
N ASP A 88 -7.74 -5.03 3.19
CA ASP A 88 -6.61 -5.88 2.80
C ASP A 88 -6.69 -6.28 1.33
N VAL A 89 -5.55 -6.17 0.64
CA VAL A 89 -5.36 -6.62 -0.74
C VAL A 89 -4.21 -7.60 -0.79
N VAL A 90 -4.39 -8.68 -1.52
CA VAL A 90 -3.35 -9.67 -1.75
C VAL A 90 -2.96 -9.59 -3.21
N VAL A 91 -1.73 -9.15 -3.49
CA VAL A 91 -1.18 -9.08 -4.84
C VAL A 91 -0.23 -10.23 -5.04
N SER A 92 -0.47 -11.05 -6.06
CA SER A 92 0.43 -12.15 -6.44
C SER A 92 1.21 -11.75 -7.68
N ARG A 93 2.52 -12.02 -7.69
CA ARG A 93 3.42 -11.73 -8.81
C ARG A 93 3.81 -13.01 -9.53
N ARG A 94 4.14 -12.93 -10.82
CA ARG A 94 4.76 -14.01 -11.58
C ARG A 94 6.26 -14.12 -11.26
N GLU A 95 6.84 -15.24 -11.64
CA GLU A 95 8.28 -15.48 -11.51
C GLU A 95 9.04 -14.46 -12.38
N ASN A 96 9.94 -13.68 -11.77
CA ASN A 96 10.76 -12.61 -12.39
C ASN A 96 10.10 -11.23 -12.62
N GLU A 97 8.96 -10.91 -12.00
CA GLU A 97 8.43 -9.54 -11.96
C GLU A 97 8.32 -8.96 -10.54
N GLY A 98 8.15 -7.65 -10.43
CA GLY A 98 7.76 -7.00 -9.17
C GLY A 98 6.25 -7.11 -8.92
N PHE A 99 5.76 -6.51 -7.84
CA PHE A 99 4.31 -6.44 -7.58
C PHE A 99 3.56 -5.44 -8.47
N GLY A 100 4.23 -4.78 -9.40
CA GLY A 100 3.60 -3.88 -10.36
C GLY A 100 3.18 -2.52 -9.78
N PHE A 101 3.79 -2.08 -8.67
CA PHE A 101 3.63 -0.72 -8.14
C PHE A 101 4.93 -0.19 -7.54
N VAL A 102 5.01 1.13 -7.42
CA VAL A 102 6.11 1.86 -6.79
C VAL A 102 5.66 2.31 -5.40
N ILE A 103 6.57 2.20 -4.44
CA ILE A 103 6.34 2.63 -3.05
C ILE A 103 7.05 3.97 -2.84
N ILE A 104 6.34 4.91 -2.23
CA ILE A 104 6.87 6.20 -1.78
C ILE A 104 6.76 6.23 -0.25
N SER A 105 7.80 6.71 0.41
CA SER A 105 7.79 7.00 1.84
C SER A 105 8.22 8.45 2.05
N SER A 106 7.41 9.22 2.76
CA SER A 106 7.69 10.62 3.14
C SER A 106 8.17 10.77 4.58
#